data_AF-A0A947QKH3-F1
#
_entry.id   AF-A0A947QKH3-F1
#
_cell.length_a   1.000
_cell.length_b   1.000
_cell.length_c   1.000
_cell.angle_alpha   90.00
_cell.angle_beta   90.00
_cell.angle_gamma   90.00
#
_symmetry.space_group_name_H-M   'P 1'
#
loop_
_entity.id
_entity.type
_entity.pdbx_description
1 polymer ?
#
loop_
_entity_poly.entity_id
_entity_poly.type
_entity_poly.pdbx_seq_one_letter_code
_entity_poly.pdbx_strand_id
1 'polypeptide(L)' 'MKIPIAGDGFVLIKIFVIFAIASYILTRLHWFFYVVAAVFLFLTIFLLIFFRDPDRNIIQDEKLILSPADG' A
#
# COMPACT_ATOMS: atom_id res chain seq x y z
N MET A 1 10.90 -12.25 -9.72
CA MET A 1 10.88 -10.84 -9.30
C MET A 1 10.22 -10.78 -7.93
N LYS A 2 10.92 -10.30 -6.88
CA LYS A 2 10.25 -9.95 -5.62
C LYS A 2 9.44 -8.69 -5.87
N ILE A 3 8.16 -8.72 -5.51
CA ILE A 3 7.34 -7.51 -5.51
C ILE A 3 7.71 -6.77 -4.22
N PRO A 4 8.08 -5.48 -4.25
CA PRO A 4 8.57 -4.74 -3.08
C PRO A 4 7.41 -4.30 -2.16
N ILE A 5 6.54 -5.24 -1.80
CA ILE A 5 5.37 -5.05 -0.95
C ILE A 5 5.36 -6.17 0.08
N ALA A 6 5.21 -5.81 1.36
CA ALA A 6 5.04 -6.75 2.45
C ALA A 6 3.84 -7.67 2.20
N GLY A 7 3.99 -8.96 2.48
CA GLY A 7 2.98 -9.99 2.19
C GLY A 7 1.58 -9.64 2.71
N ASP A 8 1.51 -9.13 3.94
CA ASP A 8 0.26 -8.78 4.62
C ASP A 8 -0.47 -7.60 3.96
N GLY A 9 0.27 -6.69 3.33
CA GLY A 9 -0.28 -5.51 2.66
C GLY A 9 -1.08 -5.84 1.40
N PHE A 10 -0.81 -6.98 0.76
CA PHE A 10 -1.44 -7.32 -0.53
C PHE A 10 -2.95 -7.44 -0.46
N VAL A 11 -3.48 -8.06 0.58
CA VAL A 11 -4.93 -8.25 0.72
C VAL A 11 -5.63 -6.89 0.87
N LEU A 12 -5.07 -6.02 1.71
CA LEU A 12 -5.63 -4.69 1.95
C LEU A 12 -5.56 -3.81 0.70
N ILE A 13 -4.41 -3.78 0.01
CA ILE A 13 -4.24 -3.02 -1.24
C ILE A 13 -5.27 -3.49 -2.29
N LYS A 14 -5.45 -4.80 -2.48
CA LYS A 14 -6.44 -5.34 -3.43
C LYS A 14 -7.85 -4.88 -3.13
N ILE A 15 -8.27 -4.95 -1.86
CA ILE A 15 -9.62 -4.52 -1.43
C ILE A 15 -9.84 -3.03 -1.76
N PHE A 16 -8.85 -2.18 -1.45
CA PHE A 16 -8.97 -0.74 -1.69
C PHE A 16 -8.94 -0.38 -3.18
N VAL A 17 -8.16 -1.08 -4.00
CA VAL A 17 -8.20 -0.96 -5.46
C VAL A 17 -9.59 -1.32 -6.00
N ILE A 18 -10.19 -2.42 -5.53
CA ILE A 18 -11.54 -2.82 -5.94
C ILE A 18 -12.56 -1.73 -5.58
N PHE A 19 -12.50 -1.17 -4.37
CA PHE A 19 -13.39 -0.08 -3.96
C PHE A 19 -13.16 1.20 -4.76
N ALA A 20 -11.92 1.56 -5.10
CA ALA A 20 -11.63 2.69 -5.96
C ALA A 20 -12.27 2.53 -7.35
N ILE A 21 -12.10 1.35 -7.97
CA ILE A 21 -12.69 1.03 -9.28
C ILE A 21 -14.22 1.02 -9.21
N ALA A 22 -14.80 0.35 -8.22
CA ALA A 22 -16.25 0.28 -8.04
C ALA A 22 -16.86 1.68 -7.85
N SER A 23 -16.23 2.52 -7.01
CA SER A 23 -16.64 3.91 -6.81
C SER A 23 -16.54 4.71 -8.10
N TYR A 24 -15.47 4.52 -8.88
CA TYR A 24 -15.31 5.20 -10.16
C TYR A 24 -16.42 4.82 -11.16
N ILE A 25 -16.84 3.55 -11.21
CA ILE A 25 -17.95 3.11 -12.06
C ILE A 25 -19.27 3.77 -11.63
N LEU A 26 -19.50 3.92 -10.31
CA LEU A 26 -20.70 4.54 -9.75
C LEU A 26 -20.79 6.06 -10.01
N THR A 27 -19.73 6.70 -10.52
CA THR A 27 -19.77 8.12 -10.94
C THR A 27 -20.80 8.38 -12.04
N ARG A 28 -21.16 7.35 -12.81
CA ARG A 28 -22.26 7.39 -13.80
C ARG A 28 -23.63 7.65 -13.17
N LEU A 29 -23.82 7.28 -11.90
CA LEU A 29 -25.08 7.46 -11.18
C LEU A 29 -25.13 8.82 -10.48
N HIS A 30 -24.03 9.23 -9.84
CA HIS A 30 -23.97 10.50 -9.11
C HIS A 30 -22.53 11.02 -9.00
N TRP A 31 -22.36 12.34 -9.13
CA TRP A 31 -21.04 12.98 -9.11
C TRP A 31 -20.27 12.80 -7.79
N PHE A 32 -20.98 12.63 -6.67
CA PHE A 32 -20.39 12.38 -5.34
C PHE A 32 -19.41 11.20 -5.34
N PHE A 33 -19.65 10.18 -6.18
CA PHE A 33 -18.76 9.04 -6.26
C PHE A 33 -17.37 9.37 -6.81
N TYR A 34 -17.16 10.53 -7.44
CA TYR A 34 -15.81 11.00 -7.80
C TYR A 34 -14.98 11.28 -6.54
N VAL A 35 -15.60 11.89 -5.52
CA VAL A 35 -14.95 12.15 -4.23
C VAL A 35 -14.61 10.84 -3.54
N VAL A 36 -15.57 9.90 -3.51
CA VAL A 36 -15.37 8.57 -2.90
C VAL A 36 -14.25 7.80 -3.61
N ALA A 37 -14.24 7.79 -4.95
CA ALA A 37 -13.20 7.16 -5.74
C ALA A 37 -11.82 7.79 -5.48
N ALA A 38 -11.76 9.13 -5.39
CA ALA A 38 -10.52 9.84 -5.07
C ALA A 38 -9.98 9.47 -3.67
N VAL A 39 -10.85 9.33 -2.68
CA VAL A 39 -10.47 8.89 -1.32
C VAL A 39 -9.90 7.48 -1.33
N PHE A 40 -10.58 6.51 -1.97
CA PHE A 40 -10.06 5.14 -2.05
C PHE A 40 -8.78 5.03 -2.86
N LEU A 41 -8.63 5.83 -3.92
CA LEU A 41 -7.39 5.91 -4.69
C LEU A 41 -6.25 6.46 -3.84
N PHE A 42 -6.49 7.56 -3.11
CA PHE A 42 -5.52 8.13 -2.18
C PHE A 42 -5.08 7.11 -1.13
N LEU A 43 -6.04 6.39 -0.52
CA LEU A 43 -5.75 5.35 0.46
C LEU A 43 -4.98 4.19 -0.17
N THR A 44 -5.29 3.79 -1.41
CA THR A 44 -4.50 2.78 -2.14
C THR A 44 -3.05 3.22 -2.29
N ILE A 45 -2.80 4.47 -2.69
CA ILE A 45 -1.45 5.02 -2.82
C ILE A 45 -0.74 5.04 -1.47
N PHE A 46 -1.43 5.48 -0.42
CA PHE A 46 -0.90 5.44 0.94
C PHE A 46 -0.48 4.03 1.34
N LEU A 47 -1.32 3.02 1.11
CA LEU A 47 -1.02 1.62 1.44
C LEU A 47 0.16 1.08 0.63
N LEU A 48 0.30 1.46 -0.64
CA LEU A 48 1.45 1.09 -1.46
C LEU A 48 2.77 1.64 -0.89
N ILE A 49 2.75 2.85 -0.33
CA ILE A 49 3.92 3.46 0.31
C ILE A 49 4.18 2.84 1.67
N PHE A 50 3.12 2.62 2.47
CA PHE A 50 3.20 2.08 3.83
C PHE A 50 3.73 0.64 3.86
N PHE A 51 3.21 -0.23 2.99
CA PHE A 51 3.62 -1.63 2.92
C PHE A 51 4.83 -1.86 2.01
N ARG A 52 5.51 -0.81 1.56
CA ARG A 52 6.69 -0.93 0.71
C ARG A 52 7.79 -1.66 1.48
N ASP A 53 8.26 -2.77 0.91
CA ASP A 53 9.35 -3.57 1.45
C ASP A 53 10.56 -3.51 0.49
N PRO A 54 11.46 -2.51 0.65
CA PRO A 54 12.65 -2.38 -0.18
C PRO A 54 13.73 -3.39 0.23
N ASP A 55 14.55 -3.82 -0.74
CA ASP A 55 15.74 -4.61 -0.43
C ASP A 55 16.69 -3.83 0.49
N ARG A 56 17.24 -4.52 1.49
CA ARG A 56 18.16 -3.93 2.49
C ARG A 56 19.50 -4.62 2.44
N ASN A 57 20.56 -3.81 2.36
CA ASN A 57 21.92 -4.29 2.57
C ASN A 57 22.23 -4.23 4.06
N ILE A 58 22.02 -5.34 4.76
CA ILE A 58 22.34 -5.47 6.19
C ILE A 58 23.83 -5.79 6.32
N ILE A 59 24.57 -4.95 7.05
CA ILE A 59 25.97 -5.21 7.39
C ILE A 59 26.00 -6.31 8.47
N GLN A 60 26.66 -7.43 8.19
CA GLN A 60 26.88 -8.51 9.16
C GLN A 60 28.27 -8.31 9.81
N ASP A 61 28.30 -7.79 11.04
CA ASP A 61 29.49 -7.69 11.89
C ASP A 61 29.12 -8.17 13.30
N GLU A 62 29.95 -9.01 13.90
CA GLU A 62 29.75 -9.57 15.25
C GLU A 62 29.76 -8.50 16.35
N LYS A 63 30.31 -7.32 16.09
CA LYS A 63 30.34 -6.18 17.02
C LYS A 63 29.18 -5.21 16.82
N LEU A 64 28.36 -5.38 15.78
CA LEU A 64 27.22 -4.53 15.49
C LEU A 64 25.96 -5.04 16.20
N ILE A 65 25.37 -4.18 17.04
CA ILE A 65 24.00 -4.38 17.56
C ILE A 65 23.06 -3.65 16.61
N LEU A 66 22.18 -4.41 15.95
CA LEU A 66 21.16 -3.88 15.05
C LEU A 66 19.87 -3.57 15.83
N SER A 67 19.11 -2.60 15.34
CA SER A 67 17.75 -2.37 15.85
C SER A 67 16.89 -3.61 15.59
N PRO A 68 16.07 -4.07 16.57
CA PRO A 68 15.21 -5.24 16.41
C PRO A 68 14.06 -5.01 15.42
N ALA A 69 13.72 -3.76 15.12
CA ALA A 69 12.68 -3.37 14.18
C ALA A 69 12.99 -2.02 13.54
N ASP A 70 12.34 -1.71 12.42
CA ASP A 70 12.34 -0.37 11.85
C ASP A 70 11.49 0.55 12.72
N GLY A 71 12.13 1.58 13.28
CA GLY A 71 11.50 2.70 13.95
C GLY A 71 11.65 3.97 13.13
#